data_AF-A0A835DTR3-F1
#
_entry.id   AF-A0A835DTR3-F1
#
_cell.length_a   1.000
_cell.length_b   1.000
_cell.length_c   1.000
_cell.angle_alpha   90.00
_cell.angle_beta   90.00
_cell.angle_gamma   90.00
#
_symmetry.space_group_name_H-M   'P 1'
#
loop_
_entity.id
_entity.type
_entity.pdbx_description
1 polymer ?
#
loop_
_entity_poly.entity_id
_entity_poly.type
_entity_poly.pdbx_seq_one_letter_code
_entity_poly.pdbx_strand_id
1 'polypeptide(L)'
;MATHLPVSVVLISFLMLILAVGSNAGEIAIYWGQNGNEGTLAETCATGNYAFVNIAFLPTFGNGQTPMINLAGHCDPYSNGCTGLSSNIKACQKKGIKVMLSIGGGAGSYYLTSAADARQVATYLWNNFLGGQSSSRPFGAAVLDGIDFDIEGGTNQHWDDLARYLSGYSKRGKKVYLTAAPQCPFPDAWVGGALKTGLFDYVWVQFYNNPPCQFTAGNVGNLEDSWKQWISAIPATKIFLGLPAAPQAAGSGFIPAGDLTSKVLPAIKGSSKYGGVMLWSKYYDDLSGYSSSIKSHV
;
A
#
# COMPACT_ATOMS: atom_id res chain seq x y z
N MET A 1 62.44 24.74 8.96
CA MET A 1 61.00 24.95 9.24
C MET A 1 60.26 23.72 8.75
N ALA A 2 59.91 22.80 9.64
CA ALA A 2 59.13 21.61 9.30
C ALA A 2 57.67 21.89 9.64
N THR A 3 56.83 22.00 8.63
CA THR A 3 55.39 22.19 8.77
C THR A 3 54.73 20.83 9.03
N HIS A 4 54.26 20.61 10.24
CA HIS A 4 53.41 19.47 10.58
C HIS A 4 52.05 19.64 9.90
N LEU A 5 51.70 18.76 8.95
CA LEU A 5 50.33 18.65 8.45
C LEU A 5 49.41 18.03 9.53
N PRO A 6 48.17 18.50 9.69
CA PRO A 6 47.24 17.97 10.68
C PRO A 6 46.59 16.68 10.14
N VAL A 7 47.23 15.54 10.37
CA VAL A 7 46.71 14.20 9.99
C VAL A 7 45.40 13.86 10.74
N SER A 8 45.09 14.55 11.84
CA SER A 8 43.94 14.22 12.69
C SER A 8 42.57 14.63 12.16
N VAL A 9 42.45 15.60 11.23
CA VAL A 9 41.13 16.07 10.78
C VAL A 9 40.54 15.17 9.68
N VAL A 10 41.38 14.58 8.84
CA VAL A 10 40.93 13.73 7.72
C VAL A 10 40.45 12.36 8.20
N LEU A 11 41.01 11.83 9.30
CA LEU A 11 40.57 10.55 9.85
C LEU A 11 39.18 10.64 10.53
N ILE A 12 38.84 11.79 11.13
CA ILE A 12 37.56 11.99 11.82
C ILE A 12 36.41 12.14 10.81
N SER A 13 36.65 12.77 9.66
CA SER A 13 35.64 12.92 8.60
C SER A 13 35.34 11.60 7.85
N PHE A 14 36.30 10.68 7.76
CA PHE A 14 36.04 9.32 7.25
C PHE A 14 35.27 8.45 8.25
N LEU A 15 35.41 8.67 9.57
CA LEU A 15 34.67 7.92 10.58
C LEU A 15 33.18 8.32 10.65
N MET A 16 32.84 9.59 10.38
CA MET A 16 31.43 10.03 10.33
C MET A 16 30.69 9.55 9.08
N LEU A 17 31.39 9.17 8.00
CA LEU A 17 30.75 8.60 6.81
C LEU A 17 30.34 7.12 6.98
N ILE A 18 30.84 6.42 8.00
CA ILE A 18 30.58 4.99 8.25
C ILE A 18 29.47 4.78 9.29
N LEU A 19 29.07 5.82 10.03
CA LEU A 19 27.96 5.77 10.99
C LEU A 19 26.60 6.22 10.42
N ALA A 20 26.50 6.43 9.11
CA ALA A 20 25.21 6.30 8.43
C ALA A 20 24.83 4.81 8.36
N VAL A 21 24.63 4.19 9.53
CA VAL A 21 23.71 3.05 9.63
C VAL A 21 22.42 3.62 9.09
N GLY A 22 22.08 3.27 7.85
CA GLY A 22 20.94 3.81 7.15
C GLY A 22 19.74 3.69 8.08
N SER A 23 19.30 4.82 8.63
CA SER A 23 17.99 4.88 9.23
C SER A 23 17.06 4.61 8.06
N ASN A 24 16.62 3.36 7.92
CA ASN A 24 15.52 3.00 7.03
C ASN A 24 14.29 3.68 7.64
N ALA A 25 14.16 4.99 7.43
CA ALA A 25 12.96 5.72 7.73
C ALA A 25 11.84 5.02 6.96
N GLY A 26 10.84 4.56 7.69
CA GLY A 26 9.66 3.98 7.08
C GLY A 26 8.89 5.04 6.32
N GLU A 27 7.98 4.59 5.48
CA GLU A 27 7.07 5.44 4.73
C GLU A 27 5.63 5.19 5.18
N ILE A 28 4.73 6.14 4.93
CA ILE A 28 3.31 5.95 5.18
C ILE A 28 2.59 5.70 3.85
N ALA A 29 1.81 4.62 3.80
CA ALA A 29 0.84 4.35 2.75
C ALA A 29 -0.58 4.67 3.25
N ILE A 30 -1.45 5.19 2.39
CA ILE A 30 -2.82 5.58 2.76
C ILE A 30 -3.83 5.07 1.71
N TYR A 31 -4.99 4.62 2.17
CA TYR A 31 -6.16 4.38 1.30
C TYR A 31 -7.00 5.65 1.16
N TRP A 32 -7.40 5.96 -0.08
CA TRP A 32 -8.23 7.11 -0.44
C TRP A 32 -9.31 6.70 -1.45
N GLY A 33 -10.51 7.25 -1.35
CA GLY A 33 -11.58 7.11 -2.34
C GLY A 33 -12.90 6.60 -1.78
N GLN A 34 -12.98 6.20 -0.51
CA GLN A 34 -14.19 5.59 0.07
C GLN A 34 -15.03 6.55 0.90
N ASN A 35 -14.68 7.84 0.96
CA ASN A 35 -15.54 8.86 1.54
C ASN A 35 -15.39 10.20 0.81
N GLY A 36 -16.48 10.72 0.23
CA GLY A 36 -16.47 11.99 -0.53
C GLY A 36 -16.03 13.22 0.28
N ASN A 37 -15.98 13.12 1.61
CA ASN A 37 -15.56 14.20 2.51
C ASN A 37 -14.09 14.10 2.95
N GLU A 38 -13.28 13.23 2.36
CA GLU A 38 -11.85 13.04 2.73
C GLU A 38 -10.87 13.91 1.92
N GLY A 39 -11.40 14.93 1.25
CA GLY A 39 -10.67 15.82 0.36
C GLY A 39 -10.29 15.15 -0.97
N THR A 40 -9.79 15.96 -1.89
CA THR A 40 -9.32 15.48 -3.19
C THR A 40 -8.05 14.64 -3.06
N LEU A 41 -7.76 13.82 -4.07
CA LEU A 41 -6.50 13.08 -4.16
C LEU A 41 -5.29 14.04 -4.20
N ALA A 42 -5.41 15.19 -4.88
CA ALA A 42 -4.35 16.19 -4.91
C ALA A 42 -4.06 16.80 -3.52
N GLU A 43 -5.10 17.12 -2.74
CA GLU A 43 -4.96 17.60 -1.36
C GLU A 43 -4.34 16.55 -0.44
N THR A 44 -4.78 15.29 -0.58
CA THR A 44 -4.20 14.14 0.15
C THR A 44 -2.69 14.06 -0.08
N CYS A 45 -2.25 14.15 -1.34
CA CYS A 45 -0.83 14.16 -1.70
C CYS A 45 -0.09 15.45 -1.30
N ALA A 46 -0.79 16.57 -1.15
CA ALA A 46 -0.20 17.85 -0.75
C ALA A 46 0.16 17.91 0.74
N THR A 47 -0.43 17.05 1.58
CA THR A 47 -0.06 16.92 3.01
C THR A 47 1.42 16.61 3.22
N GLY A 48 2.04 15.91 2.26
CA GLY A 48 3.39 15.39 2.36
C GLY A 48 3.55 14.27 3.40
N ASN A 49 2.46 13.70 3.92
CA ASN A 49 2.50 12.63 4.92
C ASN A 49 2.71 11.23 4.31
N TYR A 50 2.38 11.05 3.04
CA TYR A 50 2.29 9.73 2.42
C TYR A 50 3.28 9.59 1.26
N ALA A 51 3.92 8.43 1.15
CA ALA A 51 4.73 8.04 -0.01
C ALA A 51 3.93 7.21 -1.01
N PHE A 52 2.85 6.58 -0.55
CA PHE A 52 1.96 5.74 -1.35
C PHE A 52 0.51 6.13 -1.12
N VAL A 53 -0.28 6.19 -2.20
CA VAL A 53 -1.73 6.33 -2.13
C VAL A 53 -2.38 5.20 -2.92
N ASN A 54 -3.25 4.44 -2.25
CA ASN A 54 -4.08 3.39 -2.85
C ASN A 54 -5.46 3.98 -3.15
N ILE A 55 -5.78 4.12 -4.43
CA ILE A 55 -7.12 4.53 -4.86
C ILE A 55 -8.06 3.33 -4.69
N ALA A 56 -8.95 3.42 -3.71
CA ALA A 56 -9.92 2.41 -3.31
C ALA A 56 -11.32 2.77 -3.86
N PHE A 57 -11.96 1.97 -4.71
CA PHE A 57 -11.53 0.65 -5.22
C PHE A 57 -11.98 0.40 -6.66
N LEU A 58 -11.46 -0.68 -7.26
CA LEU A 58 -12.14 -1.47 -8.29
C LEU A 58 -12.78 -2.72 -7.62
N PRO A 59 -14.01 -2.61 -7.07
CA PRO A 59 -14.66 -3.71 -6.33
C PRO A 59 -15.48 -4.66 -7.22
N THR A 60 -15.57 -4.43 -8.52
CA THR A 60 -16.33 -5.29 -9.43
C THR A 60 -15.47 -5.63 -10.63
N PHE A 61 -15.18 -6.92 -10.85
CA PHE A 61 -14.45 -7.45 -12.01
C PHE A 61 -14.47 -8.98 -12.04
N GLY A 62 -14.05 -9.57 -13.16
CA GLY A 62 -13.92 -11.02 -13.34
C GLY A 62 -15.25 -11.72 -13.61
N ASN A 63 -15.20 -13.00 -14.01
CA ASN A 63 -16.35 -13.78 -14.46
C ASN A 63 -17.19 -13.10 -15.57
N GLY A 64 -16.52 -12.42 -16.50
CA GLY A 64 -17.19 -11.71 -17.60
C GLY A 64 -17.96 -10.44 -17.19
N GLN A 65 -17.89 -10.01 -15.92
CA GLN A 65 -18.45 -8.74 -15.49
C GLN A 65 -17.71 -7.57 -16.14
N THR A 66 -18.44 -6.50 -16.48
CA THR A 66 -17.82 -5.21 -16.83
C THR A 66 -17.19 -4.61 -15.58
N PRO A 67 -15.85 -4.39 -15.54
CA PRO A 67 -15.25 -3.87 -14.34
C PRO A 67 -15.71 -2.44 -14.03
N MET A 68 -16.01 -2.17 -12.76
CA MET A 68 -16.57 -0.88 -12.32
C MET A 68 -15.85 -0.41 -11.07
N ILE A 69 -15.33 0.83 -11.10
CA ILE A 69 -14.73 1.48 -9.93
C ILE A 69 -15.83 1.99 -9.00
N ASN A 70 -15.51 2.15 -7.72
CA ASN A 70 -16.35 2.85 -6.76
C ASN A 70 -15.47 3.82 -5.97
N LEU A 71 -15.74 5.11 -6.10
CA LEU A 71 -15.06 6.18 -5.36
C LEU A 71 -16.03 6.96 -4.46
N ALA A 72 -17.00 6.25 -3.88
CA ALA A 72 -18.03 6.80 -3.00
C ALA A 72 -18.65 8.09 -3.57
N GLY A 73 -18.51 9.21 -2.85
CA GLY A 73 -19.05 10.51 -3.23
C GLY A 73 -18.12 11.40 -4.08
N HIS A 74 -16.94 10.92 -4.48
CA HIS A 74 -15.95 11.77 -5.18
C HIS A 74 -16.32 12.04 -6.65
N CYS A 75 -16.82 11.03 -7.35
CA CYS A 75 -17.18 11.13 -8.76
C CYS A 75 -18.07 9.97 -9.18
N ASP A 76 -18.82 10.17 -10.27
CA ASP A 76 -19.65 9.14 -10.86
C ASP A 76 -18.92 8.43 -12.02
N PRO A 77 -18.62 7.12 -11.91
CA PRO A 77 -17.98 6.38 -12.98
C PRO A 77 -18.90 6.05 -14.16
N TYR A 78 -20.23 6.02 -13.96
CA TYR A 78 -21.19 5.68 -15.01
C TYR A 78 -21.29 6.76 -16.09
N SER A 79 -20.98 8.01 -15.74
CA SER A 79 -20.98 9.17 -16.64
C SER A 79 -19.58 9.60 -17.11
N ASN A 80 -18.53 8.78 -16.89
CA ASN A 80 -17.13 9.17 -17.06
C ASN A 80 -16.69 10.38 -16.21
N GLY A 81 -17.41 10.66 -15.12
CA GLY A 81 -17.15 11.79 -14.21
C GLY A 81 -15.83 11.71 -13.46
N CYS A 82 -15.23 10.52 -13.38
CA CYS A 82 -13.96 10.28 -12.68
C CYS A 82 -12.70 10.62 -13.50
N THR A 83 -12.83 11.01 -14.76
CA THR A 83 -11.68 11.31 -15.63
C THR A 83 -10.84 12.50 -15.13
N GLY A 84 -11.43 13.40 -14.35
CA GLY A 84 -10.76 14.52 -13.70
C GLY A 84 -9.63 14.11 -12.74
N LEU A 85 -9.64 12.87 -12.23
CA LEU A 85 -8.58 12.33 -11.37
C LEU A 85 -7.22 12.28 -12.04
N SER A 86 -7.16 12.31 -13.38
CA SER A 86 -5.91 12.32 -14.14
C SER A 86 -4.93 13.41 -13.68
N SER A 87 -5.44 14.62 -13.44
CA SER A 87 -4.61 15.76 -12.99
C SER A 87 -4.12 15.57 -11.55
N ASN A 88 -4.96 14.97 -10.70
CA ASN A 88 -4.67 14.72 -9.29
C ASN A 88 -3.60 13.63 -9.14
N ILE A 89 -3.73 12.53 -9.88
CA ILE A 89 -2.73 11.46 -9.95
C ILE A 89 -1.37 12.04 -10.38
N LYS A 90 -1.35 12.84 -11.44
CA LYS A 90 -0.11 13.49 -11.92
C LYS A 90 0.48 14.45 -10.88
N ALA A 91 -0.36 15.15 -10.11
CA ALA A 91 0.09 16.03 -9.02
C ALA A 91 0.77 15.23 -7.89
N CYS A 92 0.22 14.07 -7.52
CA CYS A 92 0.85 13.13 -6.59
C CYS A 92 2.20 12.62 -7.12
N GLN A 93 2.21 12.11 -8.35
CA GLN A 93 3.42 11.56 -8.97
C GLN A 93 4.53 12.59 -9.12
N LYS A 94 4.20 13.86 -9.41
CA LYS A 94 5.18 14.96 -9.44
C LYS A 94 5.86 15.20 -8.08
N LYS A 95 5.22 14.80 -6.98
CA LYS A 95 5.78 14.85 -5.61
C LYS A 95 6.54 13.57 -5.25
N GLY A 96 6.69 12.62 -6.18
CA GLY A 96 7.34 11.33 -5.93
C GLY A 96 6.44 10.28 -5.27
N ILE A 97 5.16 10.60 -5.05
CA ILE A 97 4.19 9.70 -4.42
C ILE A 97 3.75 8.66 -5.45
N LYS A 98 3.81 7.38 -5.10
CA LYS A 98 3.30 6.31 -5.95
C LYS A 98 1.79 6.16 -5.75
N VAL A 99 1.07 6.09 -6.86
CA VAL A 99 -0.39 5.96 -6.86
C VAL A 99 -0.78 4.63 -7.47
N MET A 100 -1.40 3.77 -6.68
CA MET A 100 -1.89 2.46 -7.10
C MET A 100 -3.42 2.48 -7.24
N LEU A 101 -3.95 1.62 -8.09
CA LEU A 101 -5.37 1.24 -8.03
C LEU A 101 -5.48 0.00 -7.15
N SER A 102 -6.31 0.06 -6.12
CA SER A 102 -6.64 -1.10 -5.29
C SER A 102 -7.83 -1.85 -5.88
N ILE A 103 -7.64 -3.15 -6.11
CA ILE A 103 -8.66 -4.08 -6.57
C ILE A 103 -9.20 -4.85 -5.36
N GLY A 104 -10.53 -5.02 -5.31
CA GLY A 104 -11.18 -5.73 -4.21
C GLY A 104 -11.80 -4.80 -3.15
N GLY A 105 -11.35 -4.92 -1.91
CA GLY A 105 -11.90 -4.32 -0.69
C GLY A 105 -12.95 -5.21 -0.01
N GLY A 106 -13.29 -4.93 1.25
CA GLY A 106 -14.25 -5.71 2.04
C GLY A 106 -15.69 -5.81 1.51
N ALA A 107 -16.05 -5.04 0.46
CA ALA A 107 -17.33 -5.11 -0.23
C ALA A 107 -17.16 -5.07 -1.75
N GLY A 108 -17.88 -5.92 -2.49
CA GLY A 108 -17.80 -5.96 -3.95
C GLY A 108 -18.25 -7.29 -4.55
N SER A 109 -18.18 -7.37 -5.88
CA SER A 109 -18.42 -8.59 -6.67
C SER A 109 -17.21 -8.86 -7.53
N TYR A 110 -16.14 -9.37 -6.91
CA TYR A 110 -14.88 -9.68 -7.56
C TYR A 110 -14.46 -11.13 -7.28
N TYR A 111 -14.04 -11.83 -8.32
CA TYR A 111 -13.43 -13.16 -8.25
C TYR A 111 -12.87 -13.53 -9.62
N LEU A 112 -12.01 -14.55 -9.67
CA LEU A 112 -11.41 -15.05 -10.90
C LEU A 112 -11.81 -16.51 -11.10
N THR A 113 -12.31 -16.83 -12.29
CA THR A 113 -12.83 -18.17 -12.60
C THR A 113 -11.83 -19.08 -13.29
N SER A 114 -10.74 -18.52 -13.82
CA SER A 114 -9.68 -19.25 -14.51
C SER A 114 -8.43 -18.38 -14.69
N ALA A 115 -7.31 -18.99 -15.05
CA ALA A 115 -6.12 -18.26 -15.51
C ALA A 115 -6.41 -17.40 -16.76
N ALA A 116 -7.37 -17.79 -17.61
CA ALA A 116 -7.79 -17.01 -18.76
C ALA A 116 -8.58 -15.75 -18.36
N ASP A 117 -9.42 -15.85 -17.34
CA ASP A 117 -10.13 -14.73 -16.72
C ASP A 117 -9.14 -13.77 -16.05
N ALA A 118 -8.16 -14.29 -15.29
CA ALA A 118 -7.06 -13.51 -14.72
C ALA A 118 -6.29 -12.72 -15.79
N ARG A 119 -6.01 -13.34 -16.94
CA ARG A 119 -5.36 -12.66 -18.09
C ARG A 119 -6.24 -11.56 -18.69
N GLN A 120 -7.55 -11.78 -18.79
CA GLN A 120 -8.49 -10.76 -19.28
C GLN A 120 -8.53 -9.56 -18.34
N VAL A 121 -8.64 -9.80 -17.04
CA VAL A 121 -8.58 -8.75 -16.01
C VAL A 121 -7.24 -8.02 -16.05
N ALA A 122 -6.11 -8.73 -16.14
CA ALA A 122 -4.79 -8.11 -16.28
C ALA A 122 -4.69 -7.18 -17.51
N THR A 123 -5.27 -7.61 -18.63
CA THR A 123 -5.30 -6.83 -19.87
C THR A 123 -6.20 -5.60 -19.74
N TYR A 124 -7.34 -5.74 -19.08
CA TYR A 124 -8.22 -4.62 -18.75
C TYR A 124 -7.50 -3.58 -17.88
N LEU A 125 -6.86 -4.01 -16.80
CA LEU A 125 -6.09 -3.13 -15.90
C LEU A 125 -4.95 -2.42 -16.64
N TRP A 126 -4.22 -3.17 -17.49
CA TRP A 126 -3.16 -2.61 -18.32
C TRP A 126 -3.66 -1.47 -19.22
N ASN A 127 -4.75 -1.71 -19.94
CA ASN A 127 -5.29 -0.78 -20.94
C ASN A 127 -6.03 0.42 -20.34
N ASN A 128 -6.66 0.26 -19.17
CA ASN A 128 -7.52 1.30 -18.60
C ASN A 128 -6.85 2.12 -17.50
N PHE A 129 -5.80 1.61 -16.85
CA PHE A 129 -5.18 2.27 -15.70
C PHE A 129 -3.66 2.36 -15.77
N LEU A 130 -3.00 1.45 -16.49
CA LEU A 130 -1.54 1.43 -16.64
C LEU A 130 -1.13 1.92 -18.04
N GLY A 131 -0.03 1.40 -18.59
CA GLY A 131 0.60 1.89 -19.81
C GLY A 131 -0.04 1.44 -21.13
N GLY A 132 -1.14 0.71 -21.09
CA GLY A 132 -1.90 0.35 -22.29
C GLY A 132 -2.79 1.48 -22.79
N GLN A 133 -3.60 1.17 -23.79
CA GLN A 133 -4.46 2.15 -24.47
C GLN A 133 -5.94 1.74 -24.37
N SER A 134 -6.80 2.72 -24.10
CA SER A 134 -8.25 2.58 -24.06
C SER A 134 -8.88 3.94 -24.33
N SER A 135 -9.99 3.98 -25.06
CA SER A 135 -10.76 5.20 -25.33
C SER A 135 -11.62 5.63 -24.15
N SER A 136 -11.78 4.79 -23.12
CA SER A 136 -12.69 5.00 -21.99
C SER A 136 -12.01 4.73 -20.65
N ARG A 137 -10.80 5.29 -20.45
CA ARG A 137 -10.04 5.13 -19.20
C ARG A 137 -10.78 5.81 -18.04
N PRO A 138 -11.13 5.10 -16.95
CA PRO A 138 -11.95 5.67 -15.86
C PRO A 138 -11.33 6.89 -15.16
N PHE A 139 -9.99 6.92 -15.02
CA PHE A 139 -9.25 8.05 -14.46
C PHE A 139 -8.62 8.96 -15.52
N GLY A 140 -9.09 8.87 -16.76
CA GLY A 140 -8.52 9.59 -17.89
C GLY A 140 -7.10 9.11 -18.25
N ALA A 141 -6.30 10.02 -18.81
CA ALA A 141 -5.01 9.68 -19.43
C ALA A 141 -3.84 9.44 -18.44
N ALA A 142 -4.04 9.55 -17.13
CA ALA A 142 -2.97 9.26 -16.18
C ALA A 142 -2.62 7.76 -16.18
N VAL A 143 -1.34 7.46 -16.00
CA VAL A 143 -0.79 6.10 -15.90
C VAL A 143 -0.42 5.88 -14.45
N LEU A 144 -1.14 4.98 -13.76
CA LEU A 144 -0.85 4.63 -12.38
C LEU A 144 0.52 3.94 -12.25
N ASP A 145 1.02 3.91 -11.02
CA ASP A 145 2.30 3.27 -10.71
C ASP A 145 2.16 1.75 -10.57
N GLY A 146 0.99 1.27 -10.13
CA GLY A 146 0.79 -0.16 -9.88
C GLY A 146 -0.63 -0.55 -9.55
N ILE A 147 -0.77 -1.83 -9.19
CA ILE A 147 -2.01 -2.45 -8.74
C ILE A 147 -1.81 -2.98 -7.34
N ASP A 148 -2.75 -2.64 -6.46
CA ASP A 148 -2.84 -3.13 -5.10
C ASP A 148 -3.89 -4.24 -4.99
N PHE A 149 -3.52 -5.36 -4.41
CA PHE A 149 -4.36 -6.54 -4.22
C PHE A 149 -4.93 -6.53 -2.80
N ASP A 150 -6.12 -5.97 -2.63
CA ASP A 150 -6.88 -6.00 -1.38
C ASP A 150 -8.02 -7.01 -1.50
N ILE A 151 -7.66 -8.30 -1.54
CA ILE A 151 -8.60 -9.38 -1.77
C ILE A 151 -9.06 -9.92 -0.41
N GLU A 152 -10.32 -9.67 -0.05
CA GLU A 152 -10.88 -10.03 1.25
C GLU A 152 -11.99 -11.09 1.17
N GLY A 153 -12.30 -11.58 -0.03
CA GLY A 153 -13.35 -12.58 -0.24
C GLY A 153 -13.39 -13.17 -1.65
N GLY A 154 -14.46 -13.89 -1.96
CA GLY A 154 -14.65 -14.57 -3.24
C GLY A 154 -13.89 -15.89 -3.32
N THR A 155 -13.01 -16.03 -4.31
CA THR A 155 -12.19 -17.24 -4.55
C THR A 155 -10.75 -17.01 -4.12
N ASN A 156 -10.04 -18.07 -3.71
CA ASN A 156 -8.60 -18.02 -3.44
C ASN A 156 -7.72 -18.44 -4.63
N GLN A 157 -8.30 -18.55 -5.83
CA GLN A 157 -7.63 -19.05 -7.03
C GLN A 157 -7.26 -17.91 -7.99
N HIS A 158 -6.20 -18.12 -8.77
CA HIS A 158 -5.77 -17.29 -9.91
C HIS A 158 -5.26 -15.88 -9.61
N TRP A 159 -5.16 -15.48 -8.34
CA TRP A 159 -4.49 -14.22 -7.97
C TRP A 159 -3.00 -14.23 -8.28
N ASP A 160 -2.35 -15.40 -8.23
CA ASP A 160 -0.96 -15.59 -8.64
C ASP A 160 -0.79 -15.45 -10.16
N ASP A 161 -1.74 -15.98 -10.95
CA ASP A 161 -1.78 -15.77 -12.40
C ASP A 161 -1.95 -14.28 -12.74
N LEU A 162 -2.87 -13.59 -12.08
CA LEU A 162 -3.07 -12.15 -12.25
C LEU A 162 -1.78 -11.37 -11.96
N ALA A 163 -1.09 -11.68 -10.85
CA ALA A 163 0.18 -11.07 -10.50
C ALA A 163 1.27 -11.32 -11.57
N ARG A 164 1.38 -12.55 -12.09
CA ARG A 164 2.33 -12.88 -13.17
C ARG A 164 2.04 -12.09 -14.44
N TYR A 165 0.78 -11.99 -14.86
CA TYR A 165 0.41 -11.25 -16.06
C TYR A 165 0.66 -9.74 -15.91
N LEU A 166 0.29 -9.14 -14.77
CA LEU A 166 0.57 -7.72 -14.49
C LEU A 166 2.07 -7.43 -14.43
N SER A 167 2.84 -8.26 -13.73
CA SER A 167 4.30 -8.14 -13.66
C SER A 167 4.93 -8.21 -15.06
N GLY A 168 4.42 -9.10 -15.92
CA GLY A 168 4.87 -9.25 -17.31
C GLY A 168 4.78 -7.97 -18.14
N TYR A 169 3.81 -7.08 -17.86
CA TYR A 169 3.70 -5.79 -18.55
C TYR A 169 4.83 -4.82 -18.23
N SER A 170 5.57 -5.02 -17.13
CA SER A 170 6.77 -4.22 -16.82
C SER A 170 7.85 -4.32 -17.92
N LYS A 171 7.84 -5.40 -18.73
CA LYS A 171 8.74 -5.56 -19.87
C LYS A 171 8.36 -4.69 -21.09
N ARG A 172 7.20 -4.01 -21.05
CA ARG A 172 6.65 -3.20 -22.14
C ARG A 172 6.74 -1.69 -21.89
N GLY A 173 7.43 -1.25 -20.84
CA GLY A 173 7.59 0.17 -20.54
C GLY A 173 7.89 0.43 -19.08
N LYS A 174 7.10 1.30 -18.45
CA LYS A 174 7.20 1.63 -17.02
C LYS A 174 6.96 0.36 -16.18
N LYS A 175 7.76 0.18 -15.12
CA LYS A 175 7.53 -0.87 -14.11
C LYS A 175 6.10 -0.78 -13.58
N VAL A 176 5.42 -1.91 -13.52
CA VAL A 176 4.14 -2.08 -12.83
C VAL A 176 4.45 -2.52 -11.41
N TYR A 177 4.21 -1.64 -10.44
CA TYR A 177 4.33 -2.02 -9.03
C TYR A 177 3.19 -2.96 -8.64
N LEU A 178 3.51 -3.98 -7.86
CA LEU A 178 2.51 -4.89 -7.29
C LEU A 178 2.54 -4.77 -5.78
N THR A 179 1.39 -4.48 -5.19
CA THR A 179 1.22 -4.41 -3.74
C THR A 179 0.07 -5.28 -3.29
N ALA A 180 0.03 -5.63 -2.02
CA ALA A 180 -1.04 -6.44 -1.45
C ALA A 180 -1.35 -6.07 -0.01
N ALA A 181 -2.63 -6.23 0.36
CA ALA A 181 -3.17 -6.00 1.69
C ALA A 181 -3.72 -7.30 2.31
N PRO A 182 -2.90 -8.34 2.55
CA PRO A 182 -3.39 -9.54 3.23
C PRO A 182 -3.87 -9.20 4.65
N GLN A 183 -4.81 -9.98 5.17
CA GLN A 183 -5.13 -9.94 6.59
C GLN A 183 -3.96 -10.48 7.43
N CYS A 184 -3.86 -10.11 8.71
CA CYS A 184 -2.76 -10.59 9.54
C CYS A 184 -2.70 -12.10 9.84
N PRO A 185 -3.80 -12.90 9.80
CA PRO A 185 -3.70 -14.35 9.94
C PRO A 185 -2.84 -14.95 8.83
N PHE A 186 -1.83 -15.74 9.21
CA PHE A 186 -0.88 -16.32 8.26
C PHE A 186 -1.05 -17.84 8.15
N PRO A 187 -1.02 -18.42 6.92
CA PRO A 187 -0.99 -17.72 5.64
C PRO A 187 -2.35 -17.07 5.33
N ASP A 188 -2.33 -15.94 4.60
CA ASP A 188 -3.55 -15.29 4.16
C ASP A 188 -4.36 -16.21 3.23
N ALA A 189 -5.67 -16.30 3.47
CA ALA A 189 -6.57 -17.23 2.82
C ALA A 189 -6.83 -16.91 1.34
N TRP A 190 -6.68 -15.64 0.94
CA TRP A 190 -7.10 -15.13 -0.37
C TRP A 190 -5.91 -14.86 -1.29
N VAL A 191 -4.99 -14.00 -0.87
CA VAL A 191 -3.84 -13.54 -1.66
C VAL A 191 -2.54 -14.29 -1.31
N GLY A 192 -2.56 -15.18 -0.31
CA GLY A 192 -1.38 -15.93 0.13
C GLY A 192 -0.70 -16.74 -0.99
N GLY A 193 -1.47 -17.30 -1.93
CA GLY A 193 -0.92 -17.98 -3.12
C GLY A 193 -0.15 -17.03 -4.04
N ALA A 194 -0.65 -15.81 -4.25
CA ALA A 194 -0.01 -14.79 -5.07
C ALA A 194 1.28 -14.28 -4.42
N LEU A 195 1.29 -14.08 -3.09
CA LEU A 195 2.47 -13.59 -2.37
C LEU A 195 3.69 -14.52 -2.49
N LYS A 196 3.46 -15.83 -2.60
CA LYS A 196 4.54 -16.84 -2.79
C LYS A 196 5.28 -16.70 -4.12
N THR A 197 4.74 -15.96 -5.08
CA THR A 197 5.41 -15.72 -6.37
C THR A 197 6.67 -14.84 -6.25
N GLY A 198 6.81 -14.06 -5.18
CA GLY A 198 7.90 -13.09 -5.02
C GLY A 198 7.83 -11.89 -5.97
N LEU A 199 6.65 -11.64 -6.55
CA LEU A 199 6.44 -10.53 -7.49
C LEU A 199 5.99 -9.23 -6.81
N PHE A 200 5.60 -9.28 -5.54
CA PHE A 200 5.06 -8.13 -4.81
C PHE A 200 6.18 -7.25 -4.26
N ASP A 201 6.13 -5.96 -4.59
CA ASP A 201 7.09 -4.96 -4.14
C ASP A 201 6.84 -4.59 -2.67
N TYR A 202 5.57 -4.30 -2.34
CA TYR A 202 5.15 -3.81 -1.03
C TYR A 202 3.98 -4.63 -0.51
N VAL A 203 4.01 -5.03 0.76
CA VAL A 203 2.91 -5.76 1.41
C VAL A 203 2.51 -5.04 2.68
N TRP A 204 1.30 -4.51 2.76
CA TRP A 204 0.76 -3.86 3.96
C TRP A 204 -0.24 -4.79 4.65
N VAL A 205 0.29 -5.61 5.55
CA VAL A 205 -0.50 -6.61 6.30
C VAL A 205 -1.49 -5.88 7.22
N GLN A 206 -2.77 -6.24 7.15
CA GLN A 206 -3.83 -5.61 7.93
C GLN A 206 -3.86 -6.17 9.36
N PHE A 207 -3.25 -5.46 10.33
CA PHE A 207 -3.20 -5.84 11.75
C PHE A 207 -4.41 -5.33 12.53
N TYR A 208 -5.61 -5.55 11.98
CA TYR A 208 -6.89 -5.16 12.57
C TYR A 208 -8.01 -6.11 12.14
N ASN A 209 -9.16 -6.01 12.79
CA ASN A 209 -10.31 -6.93 12.63
C ASN A 209 -10.00 -8.42 12.87
N ASN A 210 -8.85 -8.74 13.46
CA ASN A 210 -8.32 -10.09 13.62
C ASN A 210 -7.66 -10.24 15.00
N PRO A 211 -8.43 -10.57 16.05
CA PRO A 211 -7.93 -10.71 17.42
C PRO A 211 -6.65 -11.55 17.61
N PRO A 212 -6.44 -12.67 16.87
CA PRO A 212 -5.26 -13.50 17.07
C PRO A 212 -3.92 -12.84 16.71
N CYS A 213 -3.93 -11.79 15.90
CA CYS A 213 -2.70 -11.18 15.36
C CYS A 213 -2.69 -9.66 15.42
N GLN A 214 -3.76 -9.00 15.84
CA GLN A 214 -3.78 -7.54 16.02
C GLN A 214 -3.25 -7.10 17.39
N PHE A 215 -3.11 -5.78 17.56
CA PHE A 215 -2.80 -5.18 18.86
C PHE A 215 -3.95 -5.32 19.85
N THR A 216 -3.60 -5.62 21.10
CA THR A 216 -4.51 -5.52 22.25
C THR A 216 -3.86 -4.63 23.30
N ALA A 217 -4.62 -3.72 23.92
CA ALA A 217 -4.09 -2.82 24.92
C ALA A 217 -3.34 -3.59 26.03
N GLY A 218 -2.08 -3.24 26.26
CA GLY A 218 -1.21 -3.92 27.23
C GLY A 218 -0.49 -5.18 26.71
N ASN A 219 -0.79 -5.65 25.49
CA ASN A 219 -0.14 -6.83 24.90
C ASN A 219 0.22 -6.61 23.41
N VAL A 220 1.52 -6.49 23.14
CA VAL A 220 2.08 -6.38 21.77
C VAL A 220 2.44 -7.75 21.18
N GLY A 221 2.49 -8.81 22.00
CA GLY A 221 3.05 -10.12 21.62
C GLY A 221 2.38 -10.75 20.40
N ASN A 222 1.05 -10.78 20.34
CA ASN A 222 0.32 -11.37 19.20
C ASN A 222 0.67 -10.68 17.86
N LEU A 223 0.76 -9.35 17.87
CA LEU A 223 1.14 -8.56 16.70
C LEU A 223 2.60 -8.80 16.34
N GLU A 224 3.49 -8.77 17.33
CA GLU A 224 4.92 -8.98 17.11
C GLU A 224 5.24 -10.37 16.55
N ASP A 225 4.59 -11.41 17.06
CA ASP A 225 4.75 -12.79 16.60
C ASP A 225 4.24 -12.96 15.16
N SER A 226 3.06 -12.41 14.86
CA SER A 226 2.53 -12.38 13.49
C SER A 226 3.45 -11.58 12.56
N TRP A 227 3.95 -10.42 12.98
CA TRP A 227 4.91 -9.62 12.21
C TRP A 227 6.17 -10.43 11.85
N LYS A 228 6.75 -11.14 12.82
CA LYS A 228 7.92 -12.02 12.61
C LYS A 228 7.62 -13.12 11.57
N GLN A 229 6.42 -13.68 11.60
CA GLN A 229 5.99 -14.68 10.62
C GLN A 229 5.91 -14.09 9.21
N TRP A 230 5.32 -12.91 9.06
CA TRP A 230 5.20 -12.22 7.76
C TRP A 230 6.56 -11.83 7.17
N ILE A 231 7.46 -11.22 7.96
CA ILE A 231 8.78 -10.82 7.46
C ILE A 231 9.69 -12.00 7.12
N SER A 232 9.54 -13.15 7.80
CA SER A 232 10.36 -14.33 7.52
C SER A 232 9.86 -15.09 6.29
N ALA A 233 8.55 -15.25 6.13
CA ALA A 233 7.98 -16.13 5.12
C ALA A 233 7.74 -15.48 3.75
N ILE A 234 7.50 -14.17 3.67
CA ILE A 234 7.10 -13.52 2.42
C ILE A 234 8.31 -12.91 1.68
N PRO A 235 8.55 -13.27 0.40
CA PRO A 235 9.61 -12.71 -0.42
C PRO A 235 9.23 -11.35 -1.04
N ALA A 236 8.75 -10.40 -0.23
CA ALA A 236 8.49 -9.02 -0.65
C ALA A 236 9.69 -8.11 -0.36
N THR A 237 9.80 -6.99 -1.09
CA THR A 237 10.87 -6.01 -0.88
C THR A 237 10.71 -5.31 0.47
N LYS A 238 9.50 -4.83 0.76
CA LYS A 238 9.16 -4.20 2.05
C LYS A 238 7.79 -4.66 2.54
N ILE A 239 7.67 -4.78 3.86
CA ILE A 239 6.43 -5.09 4.57
C ILE A 239 6.08 -3.90 5.47
N PHE A 240 4.81 -3.52 5.46
CA PHE A 240 4.24 -2.39 6.18
C PHE A 240 3.26 -2.91 7.23
N LEU A 241 3.22 -2.21 8.37
CA LEU A 241 2.23 -2.43 9.42
C LEU A 241 0.92 -1.71 9.04
N GLY A 242 -0.09 -2.44 8.58
CA GLY A 242 -1.40 -1.90 8.23
C GLY A 242 -2.29 -1.71 9.46
N LEU A 243 -2.79 -0.49 9.66
CA LEU A 243 -3.53 -0.09 10.85
C LEU A 243 -4.77 0.75 10.51
N PRO A 244 -5.81 0.73 11.36
CA PRO A 244 -6.87 1.72 11.31
C PRO A 244 -6.32 3.09 11.75
N ALA A 245 -6.68 4.16 11.04
CA ALA A 245 -6.26 5.53 11.35
C ALA A 245 -7.06 6.17 12.51
N ALA A 246 -8.18 5.56 12.89
CA ALA A 246 -9.00 5.97 14.04
C ALA A 246 -9.70 4.75 14.65
N PRO A 247 -10.16 4.81 15.91
CA PRO A 247 -10.94 3.73 16.52
C PRO A 247 -12.17 3.31 15.72
N GLN A 248 -12.81 4.25 15.02
CA GLN A 248 -14.03 4.03 14.22
C GLN A 248 -13.74 3.44 12.83
N ALA A 249 -12.48 3.38 12.41
CA ALA A 249 -12.11 2.95 11.07
C ALA A 249 -12.16 1.42 10.89
N ALA A 250 -12.19 0.66 11.98
CA ALA A 250 -12.26 -0.79 11.99
C ALA A 250 -13.04 -1.29 13.22
N GLY A 251 -13.50 -2.54 13.21
CA GLY A 251 -14.19 -3.14 14.35
C GLY A 251 -13.29 -3.40 15.55
N SER A 252 -11.99 -3.60 15.33
CA SER A 252 -10.99 -3.75 16.39
C SER A 252 -9.55 -3.58 15.87
N GLY A 253 -8.57 -3.48 16.76
CA GLY A 253 -7.14 -3.44 16.40
C GLY A 253 -6.53 -2.05 16.24
N PHE A 254 -7.29 -0.97 16.52
CA PHE A 254 -6.72 0.38 16.58
C PHE A 254 -5.65 0.47 17.68
N ILE A 255 -4.55 1.16 17.36
CA ILE A 255 -3.43 1.38 18.27
C ILE A 255 -3.37 2.89 18.57
N PRO A 256 -3.40 3.34 19.82
CA PRO A 256 -3.13 4.74 20.13
C PRO A 256 -1.71 5.12 19.68
N ALA A 257 -1.52 6.34 19.16
CA ALA A 257 -0.22 6.79 18.63
C ALA A 257 0.93 6.65 19.66
N GLY A 258 0.65 6.91 20.94
CA GLY A 258 1.61 6.70 22.03
C GLY A 258 2.04 5.24 22.18
N ASP A 259 1.12 4.29 22.08
CA ASP A 259 1.43 2.86 22.15
C ASP A 259 2.16 2.38 20.89
N LEU A 260 1.75 2.87 19.70
CA LEU A 260 2.44 2.55 18.45
C LEU A 260 3.90 3.00 18.51
N THR A 261 4.15 4.25 18.90
CA THR A 261 5.49 4.86 18.88
C THR A 261 6.40 4.35 20.00
N SER A 262 5.87 4.09 21.19
CA SER A 262 6.67 3.67 22.35
C SER A 262 6.82 2.16 22.51
N LYS A 263 5.92 1.34 21.94
CA LYS A 263 5.91 -0.12 22.15
C LYS A 263 6.03 -0.90 20.84
N VAL A 264 5.20 -0.60 19.85
CA VAL A 264 5.09 -1.43 18.63
C VAL A 264 6.23 -1.15 17.65
N LEU A 265 6.45 0.11 17.27
CA LEU A 265 7.51 0.47 16.32
C LEU A 265 8.91 0.03 16.79
N PRO A 266 9.30 0.21 18.07
CA PRO A 266 10.57 -0.33 18.58
C PRO A 266 10.73 -1.85 18.39
N ALA A 267 9.64 -2.61 18.47
CA ALA A 267 9.66 -4.07 18.32
C ALA A 267 9.81 -4.52 16.85
N ILE A 268 9.30 -3.74 15.88
CA ILE A 268 9.22 -4.18 14.48
C ILE A 268 10.24 -3.52 13.54
N LYS A 269 10.74 -2.32 13.86
CA LYS A 269 11.61 -1.52 12.99
C LYS A 269 13.01 -2.10 12.77
N GLY A 270 13.45 -3.05 13.60
CA GLY A 270 14.76 -3.70 13.47
C GLY A 270 14.90 -4.59 12.22
N SER A 271 13.79 -4.92 11.55
CA SER A 271 13.81 -5.73 10.33
C SER A 271 14.23 -4.91 9.10
N SER A 272 15.14 -5.44 8.27
CA SER A 272 15.51 -4.83 6.98
C SER A 272 14.33 -4.77 5.99
N LYS A 273 13.31 -5.63 6.17
CA LYS A 273 12.05 -5.61 5.42
C LYS A 273 11.04 -4.60 5.94
N TYR A 274 11.27 -3.93 7.08
CA TYR A 274 10.39 -2.87 7.52
C TYR A 274 10.32 -1.76 6.45
N GLY A 275 9.11 -1.52 5.97
CA GLY A 275 8.77 -0.50 4.97
C GLY A 275 8.10 0.72 5.57
N GLY A 276 7.41 0.57 6.71
CA GLY A 276 6.66 1.66 7.33
C GLY A 276 5.28 1.22 7.83
N VAL A 277 4.32 2.14 7.75
CA VAL A 277 2.94 1.96 8.21
C VAL A 277 1.97 2.18 7.05
N MET A 278 0.91 1.38 6.98
CA MET A 278 -0.24 1.65 6.10
C MET A 278 -1.43 2.04 6.97
N LEU A 279 -2.21 3.00 6.50
CA LEU A 279 -3.38 3.51 7.21
C LEU A 279 -4.67 3.31 6.42
N TRP A 280 -5.66 2.71 7.07
CA TRP A 280 -7.05 2.69 6.66
C TRP A 280 -7.85 3.69 7.50
N SER A 281 -8.32 4.82 6.97
CA SER A 281 -8.14 5.40 5.63
C SER A 281 -7.97 6.92 5.75
N LYS A 282 -7.81 7.63 4.63
CA LYS A 282 -7.61 9.10 4.60
C LYS A 282 -8.71 9.84 5.36
N TYR A 283 -9.98 9.48 5.17
CA TYR A 283 -11.08 10.08 5.93
C TYR A 283 -10.85 10.04 7.44
N TYR A 284 -10.51 8.87 7.98
CA TYR A 284 -10.29 8.71 9.42
C TYR A 284 -9.00 9.34 9.89
N ASP A 285 -7.98 9.37 9.05
CA ASP A 285 -6.71 10.06 9.32
C ASP A 285 -6.90 11.58 9.45
N ASP A 286 -7.75 12.19 8.63
CA ASP A 286 -8.10 13.61 8.76
C ASP A 286 -8.81 13.92 10.08
N LEU A 287 -9.69 13.02 10.53
CA LEU A 287 -10.43 13.20 11.78
C LEU A 287 -9.54 13.08 13.01
N SER A 288 -8.56 12.17 12.98
CA SER A 288 -7.73 11.84 14.15
C SER A 288 -6.35 12.52 14.14
N GLY A 289 -5.86 12.96 12.98
CA GLY A 289 -4.49 13.44 12.80
C GLY A 289 -3.43 12.35 12.98
N TYR A 290 -3.78 11.08 12.77
CA TYR A 290 -2.97 9.94 13.15
C TYR A 290 -1.60 9.91 12.45
N SER A 291 -1.57 10.05 11.12
CA SER A 291 -0.33 10.08 10.33
C SER A 291 0.61 11.20 10.79
N SER A 292 0.08 12.40 11.01
CA SER A 292 0.84 13.54 11.53
C SER A 292 1.45 13.25 12.91
N SER A 293 0.75 12.51 13.77
CA SER A 293 1.25 12.15 15.10
C SER A 293 2.38 11.10 15.09
N ILE A 294 2.47 10.28 14.04
CA ILE A 294 3.44 9.18 13.96
C ILE A 294 4.56 9.43 12.96
N LYS A 295 4.43 10.41 12.06
CA LYS A 295 5.31 10.64 10.90
C LYS A 295 6.80 10.70 11.24
N SER A 296 7.18 11.33 12.34
CA SER A 296 8.59 11.44 12.75
C SER A 296 9.16 10.15 13.36
N HIS A 297 8.31 9.16 13.64
CA HIS A 297 8.66 7.90 14.29
C HIS A 297 8.66 6.71 13.33
N VAL A 298 7.87 6.80 12.26
CA VAL A 298 7.87 5.84 11.14
C VAL A 298 9.19 5.98 10.39
#